data_AF-A0A3A0BKE7-F1
#
_entry.id   AF-A0A3A0BKE7-F1
#
_cell.length_a   1.000
_cell.length_b   1.000
_cell.length_c   1.000
_cell.angle_alpha   90.00
_cell.angle_beta   90.00
_cell.angle_gamma   90.00
#
_symmetry.space_group_name_H-M   'P 1'
#
loop_
_entity.id
_entity.type
_entity.pdbx_description
1 polymer ?
#
loop_
_entity_poly.entity_id
_entity_poly.type
_entity_poly.pdbx_seq_one_letter_code
_entity_poly.pdbx_strand_id
1 'polypeptide(L)'
;MIILIVGGAMILVGLGALALVFMRAEDVTLTESDAPEEKPEWMSAMPPKETVAASMADGEGVTLYDHDEGEKLAAPFAEQIEDVLRAKIENDPALKALNVDFGTAPDGGLEIWMDGEKFVGVANLPDERLKAALLQAVREWNSRK
;
A
#
# COMPACT_ATOMS: atom_id res chain seq x y z
N MET A 1 -38.12 -20.27 -13.90
CA MET A 1 -38.18 -18.87 -13.42
C MET A 1 -37.57 -18.71 -12.02
N ILE A 2 -37.90 -19.56 -11.05
CA ILE A 2 -37.37 -19.49 -9.67
C ILE A 2 -35.82 -19.63 -9.58
N ILE A 3 -35.21 -20.48 -10.41
CA ILE A 3 -33.75 -20.73 -10.40
C ILE A 3 -32.94 -19.48 -10.83
N LEU A 4 -33.45 -18.67 -11.76
CA LEU A 4 -32.78 -17.44 -12.20
C LEU A 4 -32.85 -16.33 -11.14
N ILE A 5 -33.92 -16.29 -10.35
CA ILE A 5 -34.11 -15.31 -9.27
C ILE A 5 -33.17 -15.64 -8.10
N VAL A 6 -33.01 -16.92 -7.75
CA VAL A 6 -32.08 -17.35 -6.68
C VAL A 6 -30.62 -17.14 -7.10
N GLY A 7 -30.27 -17.44 -8.35
CA GLY A 7 -28.93 -17.18 -8.87
C GLY A 7 -28.58 -15.69 -8.89
N GLY A 8 -29.52 -14.83 -9.33
CA GLY A 8 -29.33 -13.38 -9.30
C GLY A 8 -29.18 -12.82 -7.88
N ALA A 9 -29.94 -13.34 -6.91
CA ALA A 9 -29.84 -12.92 -5.52
C ALA A 9 -28.47 -13.26 -4.91
N MET A 10 -27.93 -14.45 -5.19
CA MET A 10 -26.60 -14.86 -4.70
C MET A 10 -25.48 -13.99 -5.28
N ILE A 11 -25.57 -13.61 -6.56
CA ILE A 11 -24.60 -12.71 -7.19
C ILE A 11 -24.67 -11.32 -6.55
N LEU A 12 -25.87 -10.79 -6.29
CA LEU A 12 -26.04 -9.49 -5.63
C LEU A 12 -25.53 -9.48 -4.19
N VAL A 13 -25.71 -10.58 -3.45
CA VAL A 13 -25.15 -10.72 -2.09
C VAL A 13 -23.63 -10.80 -2.14
N GLY A 14 -23.05 -11.53 -3.09
CA GLY A 14 -21.60 -11.59 -3.30
C GLY A 14 -21.01 -10.22 -3.67
N LEU A 15 -21.65 -9.50 -4.60
CA LEU A 15 -21.24 -8.16 -5.00
C LEU A 15 -21.42 -7.14 -3.87
N GLY A 16 -22.48 -7.24 -3.07
CA GLY A 16 -22.71 -6.39 -1.92
C GLY A 16 -21.71 -6.63 -0.79
N ALA A 17 -21.38 -7.88 -0.50
CA ALA A 17 -20.33 -8.24 0.46
C ALA A 17 -18.95 -7.77 -0.02
N LEU A 18 -18.66 -7.93 -1.31
CA LEU A 18 -17.42 -7.45 -1.93
C LEU A 18 -17.32 -5.91 -1.86
N ALA A 19 -18.40 -5.20 -2.20
CA ALA A 19 -18.47 -3.74 -2.07
C ALA A 19 -18.29 -3.29 -0.62
N LEU A 20 -18.86 -4.00 0.36
CA LEU A 20 -18.66 -3.72 1.79
C LEU A 20 -17.20 -3.90 2.23
N VAL A 21 -16.51 -4.93 1.71
CA VAL A 21 -15.08 -5.12 1.97
C VAL A 21 -14.25 -3.99 1.36
N PHE A 22 -14.60 -3.53 0.16
CA PHE A 22 -13.93 -2.39 -0.48
C PHE A 22 -14.22 -1.05 0.23
N MET A 23 -15.46 -0.79 0.64
CA MET A 23 -15.82 0.42 1.43
C MET A 23 -15.15 0.41 2.81
N ARG A 24 -14.92 -0.77 3.41
CA ARG A 24 -14.17 -0.89 4.66
C ARG A 24 -12.66 -0.70 4.47
N ALA A 25 -12.16 -0.87 3.24
CA ALA A 25 -10.75 -0.72 2.87
C ALA A 25 -10.39 0.70 2.40
N GLU A 26 -11.37 1.62 2.31
CA GLU A 26 -11.14 3.03 1.94
C GLU A 26 -10.43 3.81 3.06
N ASP A 27 -10.57 3.42 4.32
CA ASP A 27 -9.88 4.05 5.45
C ASP A 27 -8.71 3.19 5.94
N VAL A 28 -7.63 3.16 5.16
CA VAL A 28 -6.34 2.77 5.75
C VAL A 28 -5.76 4.02 6.41
N THR A 29 -6.10 4.24 7.68
CA THR A 29 -5.46 5.30 8.48
C THR A 29 -4.01 4.90 8.75
N LEU A 30 -3.10 5.32 7.86
CA LEU A 30 -1.69 4.89 7.87
C LEU A 30 -0.85 5.57 8.95
N THR A 31 -1.31 6.72 9.44
CA THR A 31 -0.57 7.64 10.31
C THR A 31 -1.22 7.87 11.67
N GLU A 32 -2.25 7.11 12.03
CA GLU A 32 -2.94 7.30 13.31
C GLU A 32 -1.98 7.08 14.48
N SER A 33 -1.99 8.03 15.42
CA SER A 33 -1.34 7.92 16.72
C SER A 33 -2.46 7.96 17.75
N ASP A 34 -2.46 7.01 18.70
CA ASP A 34 -3.46 6.95 19.79
C ASP A 34 -3.46 8.22 20.66
N ALA A 35 -2.40 9.04 20.56
CA ALA A 35 -2.32 10.37 21.13
C ALA A 35 -1.76 11.39 20.10
N PRO A 36 -2.51 12.46 19.74
CA PRO A 36 -2.10 13.43 18.72
C PRO A 36 -0.86 14.26 19.08
N GLU A 37 -0.37 14.20 20.32
CA GLU A 37 0.87 14.87 20.75
C GLU A 37 2.08 13.93 20.86
N GLU A 38 1.89 12.61 20.66
CA GLU A 38 2.97 11.63 20.70
C GLU A 38 3.43 11.28 19.28
N LYS A 39 4.74 11.07 19.14
CA LYS A 39 5.32 10.59 17.88
C LYS A 39 4.73 9.21 17.56
N PRO A 40 4.16 9.00 16.36
CA PRO A 40 3.71 7.69 15.91
C PRO A 40 4.70 6.56 16.22
N GLU A 41 4.20 5.41 16.63
CA GLU A 41 5.02 4.25 17.04
C GLU A 41 6.04 3.83 15.97
N TRP A 42 5.67 3.93 14.69
CA TRP A 42 6.54 3.61 13.56
C TRP A 42 7.81 4.48 13.49
N MET A 43 7.82 5.69 14.08
CA MET A 43 9.04 6.52 14.17
C MET A 43 10.01 6.04 15.25
N SER A 44 9.56 5.20 16.17
CA SER A 44 10.35 4.66 17.27
C SER A 44 10.75 3.19 17.05
N ALA A 45 10.09 2.51 16.12
CA ALA A 45 10.38 1.13 15.73
C ALA A 45 11.55 1.05 14.72
N MET A 46 12.22 -0.10 14.66
CA MET A 46 13.17 -0.36 13.58
C MET A 46 12.41 -0.47 12.25
N PRO A 47 12.95 0.07 11.15
CA PRO A 47 12.32 -0.07 9.82
C PRO A 47 12.16 -1.55 9.43
N PRO A 48 11.21 -1.86 8.54
CA PRO A 48 11.14 -3.15 7.86
C PRO A 48 12.50 -3.60 7.30
N LYS A 49 12.73 -4.91 7.26
CA LYS A 49 13.99 -5.45 6.73
C LYS A 49 14.17 -5.14 5.25
N GLU A 50 13.05 -5.00 4.54
CA GLU A 50 12.96 -4.60 3.14
C GLU A 50 13.51 -3.18 2.98
N THR A 51 13.05 -2.22 3.79
CA THR A 51 13.60 -0.86 3.86
C THR A 51 15.07 -0.83 4.21
N VAL A 52 15.48 -1.59 5.23
CA VAL A 52 16.91 -1.69 5.57
C VAL A 52 17.72 -2.27 4.41
N ALA A 53 17.18 -3.21 3.65
CA ALA A 53 17.85 -3.80 2.51
C ALA A 53 17.93 -2.85 1.31
N ALA A 54 16.86 -2.09 1.04
CA ALA A 54 16.80 -1.05 0.02
C ALA A 54 17.85 0.03 0.28
N SER A 55 17.76 0.73 1.42
CA SER A 55 18.72 1.79 1.76
C SER A 55 20.18 1.32 1.86
N MET A 56 20.43 0.03 2.13
CA MET A 56 21.78 -0.55 2.07
C MET A 56 22.24 -0.85 0.64
N ALA A 57 21.33 -1.20 -0.28
CA ALA A 57 21.63 -1.37 -1.69
C ALA A 57 21.99 -0.03 -2.36
N ASP A 58 21.33 1.04 -1.95
CA ASP A 58 21.54 2.39 -2.49
C ASP A 58 22.70 3.14 -1.81
N GLY A 59 23.25 2.54 -0.73
CA GLY A 59 24.44 3.04 -0.03
C GLY A 59 24.17 4.15 0.97
N GLU A 60 22.89 4.40 1.29
CA GLU A 60 22.42 5.43 2.22
C GLU A 60 22.60 5.03 3.70
N GLY A 61 22.75 3.73 3.97
CA GLY A 61 22.81 3.18 5.32
C GLY A 61 21.41 2.91 5.89
N VAL A 62 21.26 2.84 7.23
CA VAL A 62 19.94 2.61 7.83
C VAL A 62 19.26 3.95 8.07
N THR A 63 18.52 4.43 7.07
CA THR A 63 17.72 5.66 7.10
C THR A 63 16.22 5.34 6.98
N LEU A 64 15.40 6.30 7.41
CA LEU A 64 13.94 6.29 7.24
C LEU A 64 13.50 7.05 6.00
N TYR A 65 14.40 7.86 5.45
CA TYR A 65 14.17 8.66 4.26
C TYR A 65 14.97 8.00 3.16
N ASP A 66 14.26 7.60 2.11
CA ASP A 66 14.83 7.20 0.84
C ASP A 66 14.87 8.43 -0.09
N HIS A 67 16.00 8.65 -0.75
CA HIS A 67 16.21 9.80 -1.61
C HIS A 67 16.85 9.40 -2.93
N ASP A 68 16.16 8.53 -3.67
CA ASP A 68 16.54 8.15 -5.02
C ASP A 68 16.17 9.19 -6.09
N GLU A 69 17.03 9.30 -7.11
CA GLU A 69 16.79 10.19 -8.25
C GLU A 69 15.58 9.72 -9.08
N GLY A 70 14.48 10.48 -9.01
CA GLY A 70 13.27 10.25 -9.81
C GLY A 70 12.03 9.85 -9.00
N GLU A 71 12.22 9.56 -7.71
CA GLU A 71 11.15 9.18 -6.79
C GLU A 71 10.25 10.36 -6.42
N LYS A 72 9.03 10.05 -5.95
CA LYS A 72 8.14 11.08 -5.40
C LYS A 72 8.52 11.36 -3.96
N LEU A 73 8.27 12.58 -3.52
CA LEU A 73 8.42 12.89 -2.11
C LEU A 73 7.37 12.11 -1.32
N ALA A 74 7.81 11.09 -0.58
CA ALA A 74 6.96 10.36 0.34
C ALA A 74 7.42 10.58 1.80
N ALA A 75 6.44 10.46 2.69
CA ALA A 75 6.73 10.35 4.11
C ALA A 75 7.37 8.99 4.39
N PRO A 76 8.23 8.85 5.40
CA PRO A 76 8.92 7.59 5.70
C PRO A 76 8.04 6.35 5.83
N PHE A 77 6.78 6.49 6.25
CA PHE A 77 5.87 5.35 6.32
C PHE A 77 5.44 4.87 4.92
N ALA A 78 5.31 5.78 3.95
CA ALA A 78 4.95 5.45 2.58
C ALA A 78 6.12 4.71 1.91
N GLU A 79 7.35 5.20 2.08
CA GLU A 79 8.58 4.52 1.62
C GLU A 79 8.66 3.08 2.17
N GLN A 80 8.43 2.91 3.47
CA GLN A 80 8.46 1.58 4.10
C GLN A 80 7.41 0.61 3.54
N ILE A 81 6.22 1.10 3.18
CA ILE A 81 5.19 0.26 2.57
C ILE A 81 5.57 -0.05 1.11
N GLU A 82 6.16 0.92 0.42
CA GLU A 82 6.68 0.75 -0.93
C GLU A 82 7.76 -0.33 -0.98
N ASP A 83 8.75 -0.32 -0.10
CA ASP A 83 9.79 -1.34 -0.02
C ASP A 83 9.22 -2.75 0.15
N VAL A 84 8.26 -2.87 1.07
CA VAL A 84 7.56 -4.14 1.33
C VAL A 84 6.77 -4.57 0.08
N LEU A 85 6.21 -3.63 -0.68
CA LEU A 85 5.52 -3.92 -1.93
C LEU A 85 6.51 -4.29 -3.05
N ARG A 86 7.59 -3.54 -3.26
CA ARG A 86 8.62 -3.80 -4.27
C ARG A 86 9.21 -5.18 -4.08
N ALA A 87 9.54 -5.57 -2.85
CA ALA A 87 10.00 -6.93 -2.54
C ALA A 87 8.99 -8.03 -2.95
N LYS A 88 7.68 -7.76 -2.89
CA LYS A 88 6.64 -8.68 -3.39
C LYS A 88 6.57 -8.69 -4.92
N ILE A 89 6.60 -7.51 -5.53
CA ILE A 89 6.55 -7.33 -6.99
C ILE A 89 7.73 -8.04 -7.67
N GLU A 90 8.94 -7.93 -7.11
CA GLU A 90 10.14 -8.57 -7.65
C GLU A 90 10.05 -10.10 -7.73
N ASN A 91 9.28 -10.69 -6.82
CA ASN A 91 9.02 -12.12 -6.69
C ASN A 91 7.76 -12.58 -7.45
N ASP A 92 7.01 -11.65 -8.04
CA ASP A 92 5.80 -11.94 -8.80
C ASP A 92 6.01 -11.68 -10.30
N PRO A 93 6.13 -12.73 -11.14
CA PRO A 93 6.37 -12.57 -12.58
C PRO A 93 5.31 -11.75 -13.32
N ALA A 94 4.08 -11.65 -12.79
CA ALA A 94 3.01 -10.88 -13.42
C ALA A 94 3.08 -9.39 -13.07
N LEU A 95 3.69 -9.04 -11.93
CA LEU A 95 3.78 -7.65 -11.46
C LEU A 95 5.16 -7.04 -11.74
N LYS A 96 6.20 -7.85 -11.92
CA LYS A 96 7.60 -7.39 -12.08
C LYS A 96 7.85 -6.41 -13.23
N ALA A 97 6.93 -6.34 -14.20
CA ALA A 97 7.00 -5.39 -15.30
C ALA A 97 6.42 -4.00 -14.97
N LEU A 98 5.70 -3.87 -13.85
CA LEU A 98 5.09 -2.61 -13.42
C LEU A 98 6.11 -1.77 -12.67
N ASN A 99 6.18 -0.49 -12.99
CA ASN A 99 6.92 0.48 -12.19
C ASN A 99 5.97 1.11 -11.17
N VAL A 100 6.27 0.95 -9.88
CA VAL A 100 5.42 1.46 -8.79
C VAL A 100 6.26 2.33 -7.86
N ASP A 101 5.75 3.53 -7.56
CA ASP A 101 6.40 4.60 -6.78
C ASP A 101 5.33 5.27 -5.90
N PHE A 102 5.62 5.59 -4.65
CA PHE A 102 4.68 6.19 -3.71
C PHE A 102 5.03 7.64 -3.43
N GLY A 103 3.99 8.45 -3.28
CA GLY A 103 4.10 9.83 -2.81
C GLY A 103 3.25 10.06 -1.58
N THR A 104 3.46 11.21 -0.94
CA THR A 104 2.55 11.70 0.10
C THR A 104 1.86 12.97 -0.37
N ALA A 105 0.53 12.93 -0.40
CA ALA A 105 -0.29 14.07 -0.75
C ALA A 105 -0.18 15.19 0.31
N PRO A 106 -0.53 16.45 -0.04
CA PRO A 106 -0.47 17.57 0.92
C PRO A 106 -1.33 17.41 2.18
N ASP A 107 -2.34 16.53 2.13
CA ASP A 107 -3.20 16.17 3.26
C ASP A 107 -2.65 15.00 4.10
N GLY A 108 -1.47 14.47 3.74
CA GLY A 108 -0.85 13.32 4.40
C GLY A 108 -1.33 11.95 3.90
N GLY A 109 -2.18 11.92 2.86
CA GLY A 109 -2.64 10.69 2.23
C GLY A 109 -1.58 10.01 1.37
N LEU A 110 -1.74 8.71 1.13
CA LEU A 110 -0.88 7.93 0.23
C LEU A 110 -1.24 8.19 -1.24
N GLU A 111 -0.27 8.65 -2.03
CA GLU A 111 -0.36 8.68 -3.50
C GLU A 111 0.34 7.47 -4.07
N ILE A 112 -0.28 6.77 -5.02
CA ILE A 112 0.30 5.59 -5.66
C ILE A 112 0.54 5.95 -7.12
N TRP A 113 1.76 5.79 -7.61
CA TRP A 113 2.11 6.01 -9.00
C TRP A 113 2.43 4.66 -9.64
N MET A 114 1.77 4.36 -10.77
CA MET A 114 2.02 3.15 -11.54
C MET A 114 2.30 3.54 -12.98
N ASP A 115 3.47 3.20 -13.49
CA ASP A 115 3.94 3.56 -14.84
C ASP A 115 3.80 5.06 -15.17
N GLY A 116 3.96 5.92 -14.15
CA GLY A 116 3.83 7.38 -14.25
C GLY A 116 2.41 7.93 -14.15
N GLU A 117 1.39 7.06 -14.02
CA GLU A 117 0.01 7.46 -13.75
C GLU A 117 -0.27 7.48 -12.24
N LYS A 118 -0.89 8.56 -11.75
CA LYS A 118 -1.22 8.73 -10.33
C LYS A 118 -2.61 8.17 -10.00
N PHE A 119 -2.65 7.34 -8.97
CA PHE A 119 -3.85 6.78 -8.36
C PHE A 119 -3.95 7.24 -6.91
N VAL A 120 -5.07 7.88 -6.57
CA VAL A 120 -5.37 8.28 -5.19
C VAL A 120 -6.07 7.11 -4.52
N GLY A 121 -5.35 6.37 -3.67
CA GLY A 121 -5.89 5.24 -2.93
C GLY A 121 -5.89 3.91 -3.69
N VAL A 122 -5.78 2.83 -2.91
CA VAL A 122 -5.59 1.44 -3.42
C VAL A 122 -6.74 0.97 -4.30
N ALA A 123 -7.97 1.39 -4.00
CA ALA A 123 -9.17 0.98 -4.73
C ALA A 123 -9.13 1.38 -6.22
N ASN A 124 -8.43 2.46 -6.55
CA ASN A 124 -8.39 3.03 -7.89
C ASN A 124 -7.34 2.39 -8.81
N LEU A 125 -6.51 1.48 -8.31
CA LEU A 125 -5.54 0.78 -9.16
C LEU A 125 -6.25 -0.05 -10.25
N PRO A 126 -5.67 -0.21 -11.44
CA PRO A 126 -6.30 -1.00 -12.50
C PRO A 126 -6.01 -2.50 -12.39
N ASP A 127 -4.89 -2.88 -11.75
CA ASP A 127 -4.48 -4.28 -11.60
C ASP A 127 -4.91 -4.84 -10.23
N GLU A 128 -5.83 -5.82 -10.24
CA GLU A 128 -6.35 -6.46 -9.02
C GLU A 128 -5.29 -7.24 -8.23
N ARG A 129 -4.26 -7.73 -8.90
CA ARG A 129 -3.15 -8.45 -8.27
C ARG A 129 -2.21 -7.47 -7.58
N LEU A 130 -1.96 -6.31 -8.19
CA LEU A 130 -1.25 -5.20 -7.56
C LEU A 130 -2.02 -4.68 -6.34
N LYS A 131 -3.34 -4.51 -6.44
CA LYS A 131 -4.18 -4.16 -5.26
C LYS A 131 -3.99 -5.16 -4.13
N ALA A 132 -4.08 -6.44 -4.43
CA ALA A 132 -3.94 -7.49 -3.42
C ALA A 132 -2.54 -7.46 -2.77
N ALA A 133 -1.49 -7.27 -3.58
CA ALA A 133 -0.11 -7.15 -3.12
C ALA A 133 0.08 -5.92 -2.21
N LEU A 134 -0.46 -4.76 -2.60
CA LEU A 134 -0.40 -3.53 -1.79
C LEU A 134 -1.16 -3.67 -0.48
N LEU A 135 -2.39 -4.19 -0.51
CA LEU A 135 -3.15 -4.47 0.71
C LEU A 135 -2.41 -5.45 1.64
N GLN A 136 -1.68 -6.41 1.08
CA GLN A 136 -0.84 -7.31 1.86
C GLN A 136 0.38 -6.59 2.45
N ALA A 137 1.06 -5.74 1.68
CA ALA A 137 2.18 -4.94 2.14
C ALA A 137 1.79 -4.02 3.31
N VAL A 138 0.66 -3.31 3.17
CA VAL A 138 0.09 -2.47 4.25
C VAL A 138 -0.20 -3.29 5.50
N ARG A 139 -0.85 -4.46 5.36
CA ARG A 139 -1.15 -5.33 6.51
C ARG A 139 0.12 -5.81 7.20
N GLU A 140 1.12 -6.20 6.42
CA GLU A 140 2.39 -6.68 6.92
C GLU A 140 3.15 -5.57 7.64
N TRP A 141 3.22 -4.38 7.07
CA TRP A 141 3.79 -3.20 7.70
C TRP A 141 3.06 -2.87 9.01
N ASN A 142 1.73 -2.82 9.01
CA ASN A 142 0.92 -2.58 10.22
C ASN A 142 1.13 -3.64 11.31
N SER A 143 1.41 -4.90 10.95
CA SER A 143 1.66 -5.97 11.93
C SER A 143 3.05 -5.90 12.60
N ARG A 144 3.92 -5.03 12.08
CA ARG A 144 5.30 -4.83 12.56
C ARG A 144 5.45 -3.54 13.37
N LYS A 145 4.39 -2.74 13.45
CA LYS A 145 4.26 -1.61 14.39
C LYS A 145 4.16 -2.15 15.81
#